data_AF-A0A9D3UML9-F1
#
_entry.id   AF-A0A9D3UML9-F1
#
_cell.length_a   1.000
_cell.length_b   1.000
_cell.length_c   1.000
_cell.angle_alpha   90.00
_cell.angle_beta   90.00
_cell.angle_gamma   90.00
#
_symmetry.space_group_name_H-M   'P 1'
#
loop_
_entity.id
_entity.type
_entity.pdbx_description
1 polymer ?
#
loop_
_entity_poly.entity_id
_entity_poly.type
_entity_poly.pdbx_seq_one_letter_code
_entity_poly.pdbx_strand_id
1 'polypeptide(L)'
;MDSANSSFTATISANISSISMLNGTNFNEWKRHLLIVFGCMNIDIALREEQPTPLTAADTPYIKRDFKGWDSLNCMSLMIIKHNILEALRGIESKEITQVK
;
A
#
# COMPACT_ATOMS: atom_id res chain seq x y z
N MET A 1 -0.21 -26.69 9.90
CA MET A 1 -0.43 -25.22 9.90
C MET A 1 0.43 -24.53 8.83
N ASP A 2 1.58 -25.11 8.48
CA ASP A 2 2.59 -24.52 7.59
C ASP A 2 2.21 -24.50 6.10
N SER A 3 1.44 -25.48 5.62
CA SER A 3 1.00 -25.55 4.21
C SER A 3 0.06 -24.39 3.83
N ALA A 4 -0.86 -24.00 4.72
CA ALA A 4 -1.76 -22.87 4.48
C ALA A 4 -1.02 -21.52 4.46
N ASN A 5 -0.02 -21.35 5.34
CA ASN A 5 0.80 -20.14 5.40
C ASN A 5 1.74 -20.03 4.17
N SER A 6 2.26 -21.17 3.69
CA SER A 6 3.01 -21.26 2.44
C SER A 6 2.17 -20.90 1.21
N SER A 7 0.93 -21.39 1.15
CA SER A 7 0.00 -21.06 0.06
C SER A 7 -0.41 -19.57 0.05
N PHE A 8 -0.64 -18.98 1.23
CA PHE A 8 -0.99 -17.56 1.36
C PHE A 8 0.16 -16.64 0.93
N THR A 9 1.39 -16.94 1.36
CA THR A 9 2.58 -16.18 0.97
C THR A 9 2.90 -16.30 -0.52
N ALA A 10 2.73 -17.48 -1.11
CA ALA A 10 2.85 -17.68 -2.57
C ALA A 10 1.82 -16.86 -3.35
N THR A 11 0.57 -16.82 -2.87
CA THR A 11 -0.51 -16.03 -3.47
C THR A 11 -0.20 -14.54 -3.43
N ILE A 12 0.30 -14.02 -2.31
CA ILE A 12 0.73 -12.62 -2.20
C ILE A 12 1.85 -12.31 -3.18
N SER A 13 2.87 -13.18 -3.26
CA SER A 13 4.01 -12.99 -4.17
C SER A 13 3.57 -12.95 -5.64
N ALA A 14 2.71 -13.89 -6.06
CA ALA A 14 2.19 -13.95 -7.42
C ALA A 14 1.37 -12.69 -7.78
N ASN A 15 0.54 -12.23 -6.85
CA ASN A 15 -0.27 -11.03 -7.03
C ASN A 15 0.56 -9.74 -7.05
N ILE A 16 1.64 -9.64 -6.26
CA ILE A 16 2.55 -8.48 -6.34
C ILE A 16 3.30 -8.49 -7.67
N SER A 17 3.75 -9.66 -8.12
CA SER A 17 4.51 -9.82 -9.37
C SER A 17 3.68 -9.56 -10.63
N SER A 18 2.33 -9.61 -10.54
CA SER A 18 1.44 -9.30 -11.66
C SER A 18 1.20 -7.80 -11.85
N ILE A 19 1.56 -6.97 -10.86
CA ILE A 19 1.49 -5.51 -10.99
C ILE A 19 2.64 -5.08 -11.90
N SER A 20 2.30 -4.41 -13.01
CA SER A 20 3.32 -3.87 -13.92
C SER A 20 4.11 -2.75 -13.23
N MET A 21 5.39 -2.58 -13.56
CA MET A 21 6.18 -1.44 -13.07
C MET A 21 5.60 -0.11 -13.63
N LEU A 22 5.47 0.91 -12.79
CA LEU A 22 5.12 2.26 -13.23
C LEU A 22 6.28 2.84 -14.05
N ASN A 23 6.03 3.20 -15.32
CA ASN A 23 7.07 3.62 -16.27
C ASN A 23 6.78 4.98 -16.94
N GLY A 24 5.95 5.81 -16.31
CA GLY A 24 5.62 7.16 -16.75
C GLY A 24 4.49 7.26 -17.78
N THR A 25 4.22 6.21 -18.56
CA THR A 25 3.16 6.21 -19.59
C THR A 25 1.95 5.36 -19.20
N ASN A 26 2.09 4.48 -18.20
CA ASN A 26 1.08 3.48 -17.85
C ASN A 26 0.29 3.77 -16.57
N PHE A 27 0.28 5.02 -16.05
CA PHE A 27 -0.28 5.34 -14.73
C PHE A 27 -1.71 4.84 -14.50
N ASN A 28 -2.62 5.07 -15.44
CA ASN A 28 -4.03 4.69 -15.28
C ASN A 28 -4.20 3.17 -15.14
N GLU A 29 -3.48 2.41 -15.98
CA GLU A 29 -3.54 0.96 -15.98
C GLU A 29 -2.83 0.36 -14.76
N TRP A 30 -1.66 0.91 -14.43
CA TRP A 30 -0.92 0.58 -13.22
C TRP A 30 -1.78 0.77 -11.96
N LYS A 31 -2.40 1.94 -11.82
CA LYS A 31 -3.28 2.26 -10.69
C LYS A 31 -4.48 1.31 -10.62
N ARG A 32 -5.11 1.00 -11.76
CA ARG A 32 -6.25 0.09 -11.82
C ARG A 32 -5.86 -1.32 -11.35
N HIS A 33 -4.76 -1.87 -11.85
CA HIS A 33 -4.27 -3.19 -11.44
C HIS A 33 -3.86 -3.22 -9.96
N LEU A 34 -3.15 -2.20 -9.49
CA LEU A 34 -2.75 -2.05 -8.09
C LEU A 34 -3.97 -2.12 -7.15
N LEU A 35 -5.03 -1.36 -7.45
CA LEU A 35 -6.25 -1.32 -6.63
C LEU A 35 -7.01 -2.66 -6.62
N ILE A 36 -7.07 -3.37 -7.75
CA ILE A 36 -7.70 -4.70 -7.82
C ILE A 36 -6.94 -5.68 -6.92
N VAL A 37 -5.60 -5.73 -7.05
CA VAL A 37 -4.77 -6.62 -6.25
C VAL A 37 -4.91 -6.31 -4.76
N PHE A 38 -4.90 -5.03 -4.38
CA PHE A 38 -5.00 -4.64 -2.97
C PHE A 38 -6.38 -4.98 -2.40
N GLY A 39 -7.44 -4.82 -3.19
CA GLY A 39 -8.79 -5.25 -2.82
C GLY A 39 -8.91 -6.76 -2.63
N CYS A 40 -8.26 -7.56 -3.48
CA CYS A 40 -8.23 -9.02 -3.31
C CYS A 40 -7.47 -9.46 -2.05
N MET A 41 -6.50 -8.67 -1.58
CA MET A 41 -5.75 -8.95 -0.36
C MET A 41 -6.33 -8.30 0.90
N ASN A 42 -7.36 -7.45 0.76
CA ASN A 42 -7.91 -6.63 1.84
C ASN A 42 -6.84 -5.75 2.54
N ILE A 43 -5.86 -5.27 1.77
CA ILE A 43 -4.84 -4.32 2.25
C ILE A 43 -5.14 -2.87 1.79
N ASP A 44 -6.14 -2.71 0.91
CA ASP A 44 -6.64 -1.41 0.46
C ASP A 44 -7.43 -0.65 1.52
N ILE A 45 -7.67 -1.23 2.70
CA ILE A 45 -8.32 -0.54 3.83
C ILE A 45 -7.63 0.80 4.12
N ALA A 46 -6.29 0.83 4.14
CA ALA A 46 -5.53 2.06 4.36
C ALA A 46 -5.61 3.07 3.20
N LEU A 47 -6.10 2.65 2.02
CA LEU A 47 -6.31 3.52 0.86
C LEU A 47 -7.75 4.06 0.79
N ARG A 48 -8.71 3.39 1.45
CA ARG A 48 -10.14 3.74 1.44
C ARG A 48 -10.56 4.51 2.68
N GLU A 49 -9.96 4.17 3.81
CA GLU A 49 -10.26 4.79 5.10
C GLU A 49 -9.23 5.87 5.41
N GLU A 50 -9.71 6.95 6.03
CA GLU A 50 -8.82 7.99 6.54
C GLU A 50 -7.89 7.42 7.62
N GLN A 51 -6.73 8.05 7.76
CA GLN A 51 -5.82 7.72 8.86
C GLN A 51 -6.54 7.92 10.20
N PRO A 52 -6.58 6.89 11.07
CA PRO A 52 -7.17 7.02 12.39
C PRO A 52 -6.45 8.09 13.20
N THR A 53 -7.19 8.75 14.11
CA THR A 53 -6.58 9.71 15.04
C THR A 53 -5.43 9.10 15.81
N PRO A 54 -4.34 9.85 16.06
CA PRO A 54 -3.21 9.37 16.86
C PRO A 54 -3.67 8.85 18.21
N LEU A 55 -3.12 7.69 18.60
CA LEU A 55 -3.48 7.05 19.85
C LEU A 55 -3.10 7.91 21.07
N THR A 56 -3.98 7.94 22.05
CA THR A 56 -3.75 8.50 23.39
C THR A 56 -3.60 7.40 24.44
N ALA A 57 -3.00 7.74 25.58
CA ALA A 57 -2.85 6.80 26.70
C ALA A 57 -4.21 6.28 27.20
N ALA A 58 -5.24 7.13 27.15
CA ALA A 58 -6.61 6.86 27.61
C ALA A 58 -7.41 5.97 26.65
N ASP A 59 -6.93 5.72 25.44
CA ASP A 59 -7.69 4.97 24.45
C ASP A 59 -7.89 3.51 24.87
N THR A 60 -9.07 3.01 24.51
CA THR A 60 -9.46 1.63 24.79
C THR A 60 -8.55 0.65 24.05
N PRO A 61 -8.37 -0.58 24.57
CA PRO A 61 -7.63 -1.62 23.87
C PRO A 61 -8.16 -1.92 22.47
N TYR A 62 -9.48 -1.75 22.27
CA TYR A 62 -10.13 -1.92 20.98
C TYR A 62 -9.63 -0.89 19.96
N ILE A 63 -9.63 0.40 20.32
CA ILE A 63 -9.12 1.48 19.45
C ILE A 63 -7.64 1.27 19.11
N LYS A 64 -6.83 0.89 20.11
CA LYS A 64 -5.39 0.61 19.92
C LYS A 64 -5.15 -0.54 18.94
N ARG A 65 -5.97 -1.59 18.99
CA ARG A 65 -5.89 -2.73 18.08
C ARG A 65 -6.25 -2.32 16.66
N ASP A 66 -7.33 -1.57 16.48
CA ASP A 66 -7.80 -1.15 15.15
C ASP A 66 -6.77 -0.21 14.50
N PHE A 67 -6.20 0.74 15.25
CA PHE A 67 -5.08 1.57 14.79
C PHE A 67 -3.89 0.72 14.33
N LYS A 68 -3.48 -0.27 15.13
CA LYS A 68 -2.36 -1.16 14.78
C LYS A 68 -2.65 -1.99 13.52
N GLY A 69 -3.91 -2.42 13.35
CA GLY A 69 -4.36 -3.10 12.13
C GLY A 69 -4.23 -2.21 10.92
N TRP A 70 -4.77 -0.99 11.00
CA TRP A 70 -4.68 0.01 9.93
C TRP A 70 -3.22 0.35 9.58
N ASP A 71 -2.38 0.61 10.58
CA ASP A 71 -0.96 0.98 10.40
C ASP A 71 -0.17 -0.15 9.72
N SER A 72 -0.43 -1.40 10.10
CA SER A 72 0.19 -2.56 9.46
C SER A 72 -0.20 -2.68 7.98
N LEU A 73 -1.48 -2.51 7.65
CA LEU A 73 -1.97 -2.58 6.26
C LEU A 73 -1.46 -1.40 5.41
N ASN A 74 -1.36 -0.21 6.02
CA ASN A 74 -0.78 0.98 5.39
C ASN A 74 0.70 0.77 5.06
N CYS A 75 1.47 0.23 6.01
CA CYS A 75 2.89 -0.07 5.82
C CYS A 75 3.11 -1.06 4.66
N MET A 76 2.33 -2.14 4.62
CA MET A 76 2.38 -3.12 3.52
C MET A 76 2.04 -2.50 2.16
N SER A 77 0.95 -1.72 2.12
CA SER A 77 0.52 -0.99 0.92
C SER A 77 1.64 -0.11 0.36
N LEU A 78 2.30 0.66 1.24
CA LEU A 78 3.41 1.53 0.86
C LEU A 78 4.62 0.76 0.33
N MET A 79 4.97 -0.38 0.95
CA MET A 79 6.10 -1.20 0.49
C MET A 79 5.85 -1.73 -0.94
N ILE A 80 4.63 -2.19 -1.22
CA ILE A 80 4.27 -2.72 -2.55
C ILE A 80 4.23 -1.59 -3.59
N ILE A 81 3.63 -0.45 -3.26
CA ILE A 81 3.60 0.72 -4.16
C ILE A 81 5.02 1.14 -4.52
N LYS A 82 5.89 1.32 -3.52
CA LYS A 82 7.29 1.72 -3.73
C LYS A 82 8.10 0.69 -4.52
N HIS A 83 7.83 -0.60 -4.32
CA HIS A 83 8.48 -1.67 -5.08
C HIS A 83 8.11 -1.65 -6.56
N ASN A 84 6.87 -1.29 -6.89
CA ASN A 84 6.34 -1.29 -8.26
C ASN A 84 6.55 0.03 -9.01
N ILE A 85 7.43 0.90 -8.50
CA ILE A 85 7.84 2.14 -9.19
C ILE A 85 9.21 1.89 -9.79
N LEU A 86 9.37 2.21 -11.09
CA LEU A 86 10.67 2.11 -11.75
C LEU A 86 11.71 2.94 -11.00
N GLU A 87 12.91 2.39 -10.78
CA GLU A 87 13.98 3.05 -10.00
C GLU A 87 14.32 4.45 -10.52
N ALA A 88 14.26 4.67 -11.84
CA ALA A 88 14.48 5.98 -12.47
C ALA A 88 13.45 7.05 -12.01
N LEU A 89 12.27 6.64 -11.55
CA LEU A 89 11.22 7.53 -11.03
C LEU A 89 11.27 7.67 -9.50
N ARG A 90 11.99 6.78 -8.79
CA ARG A 90 12.02 6.71 -7.33
C ARG A 90 12.77 7.88 -6.67
N GLY A 91 13.65 8.53 -7.43
CA GLY A 91 14.45 9.70 -7.01
C GLY A 91 14.01 11.04 -7.61
N ILE A 92 12.89 11.08 -8.33
CA ILE A 92 12.26 12.35 -8.72
C ILE A 92 11.53 12.87 -7.47
N GLU A 93 12.29 13.37 -6.49
CA GLU A 93 11.72 14.35 -5.57
C GLU A 93 11.11 15.45 -6.44
N SER A 94 9.88 15.85 -6.13
CA SER A 94 9.17 16.97 -6.73
C SER A 94 9.98 18.28 -6.56
N LYS A 95 11.06 18.45 -7.32
CA LYS A 95 11.59 19.75 -7.68
C LYS A 95 10.73 20.27 -8.82
N GLU A 96 9.60 20.86 -8.44
CA GLU A 96 8.80 21.85 -9.18
C GLU A 96 7.31 21.72 -8.82
N ILE A 97 6.95 22.17 -7.62
CA ILE A 97 5.75 23.00 -7.45
C ILE A 97 6.11 24.09 -6.45
N THR A 98 7.01 24.99 -6.82
CA THR A 98 7.11 26.29 -6.18
C THR A 98 6.81 27.35 -7.22
N GLN A 99 5.85 28.21 -6.85
CA GLN A 99 5.43 29.44 -7.50
C GLN A 99 4.44 29.29 -8.66
N VAL A 100 3.16 29.46 -8.32
CA VAL A 100 2.38 30.52 -8.97
C VAL A 100 1.77 31.40 -7.87
N LYS A 101 1.88 32.69 -8.14
CA LYS A 101 1.71 33.92 -7.35
C LYS A 101 0.40 34.07 -6.59
#